data_AF-A0A955C0L4-F1
#
_entry.id   AF-A0A955C0L4-F1
#
_cell.length_a   1.000
_cell.length_b   1.000
_cell.length_c   1.000
_cell.angle_alpha   90.00
_cell.angle_beta   90.00
_cell.angle_gamma   90.00
#
_symmetry.space_group_name_H-M   'P 1'
#
loop_
_entity.id
_entity.type
_entity.pdbx_description
1 polymer ?
#
loop_
_entity_poly.entity_id
_entity_poly.type
_entity_poly.pdbx_seq_one_letter_code
_entity_poly.pdbx_strand_id
1 'polypeptide(L)'
;MAKTTARTRGKKKLQDVIESIPEEGSSVVDATAADEGAAMTDDADNKSARQPAGKGGAEDGAIDKATHEKYEKVKRGDLHITDLQKMNVTELHEVAISEGVEEYVGKPKQELIFEILKRRINQSGLLYGEGVLEILDDGFGFLRSPEYNYLPCPDDIYVSPSQIRRFGLRNGHIVAGQIRPPKESERYFALLRVEAINYENPEAVTQKTNFEDLTPLHPNRRIFLETAKEEINMRIVDLVTPIGFGQRMLIVAPPRTGKTVLLQKIANAVTTNHTESKVIILLI
;
A
#
# COMPACT_ATOMS: atom_id res chain seq x y z
N MET A 1 3.23 -12.26 66.40
CA MET A 1 2.77 -12.82 65.11
C MET A 1 2.07 -11.73 64.33
N ALA A 2 2.51 -11.49 63.11
CA ALA A 2 2.27 -10.27 62.33
C ALA A 2 0.81 -10.09 61.86
N LYS A 3 0.31 -8.85 61.95
CA LYS A 3 -0.93 -8.39 61.29
C LYS A 3 -0.56 -7.82 59.92
N THR A 4 -0.97 -8.50 58.86
CA THR A 4 -0.78 -8.05 57.47
C THR A 4 -1.86 -7.03 57.10
N THR A 5 -1.43 -5.81 56.81
CA THR A 5 -2.22 -4.70 56.30
C THR A 5 -2.51 -4.91 54.81
N ALA A 6 -3.79 -5.07 54.46
CA ALA A 6 -4.26 -5.04 53.07
C ALA A 6 -4.30 -3.58 52.58
N ARG A 7 -3.42 -3.24 51.63
CA ARG A 7 -3.48 -1.98 50.87
C ARG A 7 -4.18 -2.23 49.53
N THR A 8 -5.44 -1.86 49.46
CA THR A 8 -6.23 -1.82 48.23
C THR A 8 -5.79 -0.61 47.40
N ARG A 9 -5.05 -0.83 46.30
CA ARG A 9 -4.73 0.22 45.31
C ARG A 9 -5.94 0.37 44.37
N GLY A 10 -6.73 1.42 44.57
CA GLY A 10 -7.84 1.77 43.70
C GLY A 10 -7.37 2.10 42.29
N LYS A 11 -7.95 1.43 41.29
CA LYS A 11 -7.85 1.80 39.87
C LYS A 11 -8.72 3.04 39.67
N LYS A 12 -8.11 4.21 39.47
CA LYS A 12 -8.82 5.37 38.89
C LYS A 12 -9.13 5.04 37.43
N LYS A 13 -10.40 5.17 37.04
CA LYS A 13 -10.87 4.94 35.67
C LYS A 13 -10.41 6.10 34.79
N LEU A 14 -9.99 5.78 33.58
CA LEU A 14 -9.49 6.68 32.53
C LEU A 14 -10.51 7.74 32.07
N GLN A 15 -11.75 7.69 32.57
CA GLN A 15 -12.84 8.60 32.24
C GLN A 15 -12.81 9.89 33.08
N ASP A 16 -12.21 9.87 34.28
CA ASP A 16 -12.16 11.04 35.19
C ASP A 16 -11.03 12.04 34.85
N VAL A 17 -10.22 11.76 33.82
CA VAL A 17 -9.12 12.64 33.36
C VAL A 17 -9.56 13.53 32.19
N ILE A 18 -10.70 13.21 31.56
CA ILE A 18 -11.19 13.89 30.35
C ILE A 18 -12.03 15.14 30.69
N GLU A 19 -12.50 15.30 31.94
CA GLU A 19 -13.37 16.42 32.37
C GLU A 19 -12.61 17.64 32.94
N SER A 20 -11.27 17.71 32.89
CA SER A 20 -10.51 18.79 33.53
C SER A 20 -9.72 19.70 32.59
N ILE A 21 -10.16 19.89 31.34
CA ILE A 21 -9.55 20.87 30.44
C ILE A 21 -10.52 22.05 30.30
N PRO A 22 -10.14 23.28 30.68
CA PRO A 22 -11.00 24.45 30.57
C PRO A 22 -11.13 24.89 29.11
N GLU A 23 -12.38 25.14 28.68
CA GLU A 23 -12.69 25.81 27.42
C GLU A 23 -12.47 27.33 27.57
N GLU A 24 -11.53 27.88 26.80
CA GLU A 24 -11.50 29.30 26.45
C GLU A 24 -11.55 29.41 24.92
N GLY A 25 -12.52 30.19 24.43
CA GLY A 25 -13.00 30.13 23.06
C GLY A 25 -12.59 31.29 22.14
N SER A 26 -13.41 31.40 21.10
CA SER A 26 -13.42 32.35 19.97
C SER A 26 -12.44 31.98 18.84
N SER A 27 -12.81 32.01 17.55
CA SER A 27 -13.93 32.69 16.90
C SER A 27 -14.34 31.96 15.62
N VAL A 28 -15.67 31.92 15.42
CA VAL A 28 -16.36 31.53 14.20
C VAL A 28 -16.22 32.68 13.20
N VAL A 29 -15.83 32.38 11.96
CA VAL A 29 -16.11 33.26 10.82
C VAL A 29 -16.82 32.44 9.75
N ASP A 30 -18.11 32.74 9.62
CA ASP A 30 -18.99 32.44 8.51
C ASP A 30 -18.40 32.96 7.19
N ALA A 31 -18.58 32.18 6.12
CA ALA A 31 -18.60 32.69 4.77
C ALA A 31 -19.68 31.93 3.98
N THR A 32 -20.91 32.42 4.12
CA THR A 32 -21.97 32.24 3.13
C THR A 32 -21.87 33.37 2.11
N ALA A 33 -21.91 33.05 0.83
CA ALA A 33 -22.33 33.96 -0.22
C ALA A 33 -22.85 33.14 -1.40
N ALA A 34 -24.16 33.22 -1.60
CA ALA A 34 -24.82 33.01 -2.86
C ALA A 34 -24.69 34.29 -3.70
N ASP A 35 -24.57 34.17 -5.02
CA ASP A 35 -25.24 35.10 -5.93
C ASP A 35 -25.57 34.41 -7.27
N GLU A 36 -26.73 34.81 -7.77
CA GLU A 36 -27.48 34.37 -8.93
C GLU A 36 -26.80 34.90 -10.23
N GLY A 37 -26.89 34.23 -11.38
CA GLY A 37 -28.03 34.40 -12.28
C GLY A 37 -27.78 35.50 -13.33
N ALA A 38 -27.36 35.11 -14.54
CA ALA A 38 -27.64 35.86 -15.77
C ALA A 38 -27.73 34.91 -16.96
N ALA A 39 -28.89 34.92 -17.62
CA ALA A 39 -29.25 34.12 -18.78
C ALA A 39 -29.12 34.92 -20.09
N MET A 40 -29.32 34.19 -21.21
CA MET A 40 -29.67 34.61 -22.59
C MET A 40 -28.50 35.02 -23.52
N THR A 41 -28.38 34.56 -24.77
CA THR A 41 -29.27 33.85 -25.73
C THR A 41 -28.45 33.18 -26.86
N ASP A 42 -28.99 32.07 -27.38
CA ASP A 42 -29.12 31.60 -28.79
C ASP A 42 -27.95 31.73 -29.79
N ASP A 43 -27.48 30.63 -30.40
CA ASP A 43 -28.16 29.93 -31.51
C ASP A 43 -27.23 28.92 -32.26
N ALA A 44 -27.89 27.98 -32.96
CA ALA A 44 -27.43 27.17 -34.10
C ALA A 44 -26.64 25.84 -33.88
N ASP A 45 -27.44 24.77 -33.80
CA ASP A 45 -27.42 23.60 -34.71
C ASP A 45 -26.09 23.04 -35.25
N ASN A 46 -25.75 21.82 -34.85
CA ASN A 46 -25.46 20.77 -35.85
C ASN A 46 -25.76 19.35 -35.32
N LYS A 47 -26.74 18.70 -35.97
CA LYS A 47 -27.11 17.30 -35.79
C LYS A 47 -26.15 16.40 -36.57
N SER A 48 -25.64 15.34 -35.95
CA SER A 48 -25.27 14.12 -36.68
C SER A 48 -25.16 12.89 -35.76
N ALA A 49 -26.22 12.08 -35.81
CA ALA A 49 -26.28 10.62 -35.82
C ALA A 49 -25.43 9.76 -34.86
N ARG A 50 -26.14 8.96 -34.06
CA ARG A 50 -25.66 7.77 -33.33
C ARG A 50 -25.77 6.50 -34.18
N GLN A 51 -24.90 5.53 -33.86
CA GLN A 51 -24.91 4.05 -34.05
C GLN A 51 -23.92 3.47 -35.09
N PRO A 52 -23.49 2.18 -34.97
CA PRO A 52 -22.84 1.53 -33.82
C PRO A 52 -21.63 0.61 -34.22
N ALA A 53 -20.87 0.17 -33.20
CA ALA A 53 -20.01 -1.03 -33.06
C ALA A 53 -19.21 -1.64 -34.26
N GLY A 54 -17.90 -1.84 -34.06
CA GLY A 54 -17.09 -2.74 -34.89
C GLY A 54 -15.61 -2.89 -34.53
N LYS A 55 -15.30 -3.82 -33.60
CA LYS A 55 -14.12 -4.71 -33.48
C LYS A 55 -12.68 -4.15 -33.62
N GLY A 56 -11.96 -4.20 -32.50
CA GLY A 56 -10.87 -5.16 -32.29
C GLY A 56 -9.48 -4.83 -32.85
N GLY A 57 -8.57 -4.42 -31.97
CA GLY A 57 -7.12 -4.46 -32.16
C GLY A 57 -6.44 -4.35 -30.80
N ALA A 58 -5.72 -5.40 -30.42
CA ALA A 58 -5.18 -5.61 -29.08
C ALA A 58 -3.90 -4.80 -28.82
N GLU A 59 -3.97 -3.81 -27.95
CA GLU A 59 -2.81 -3.18 -27.30
C GLU A 59 -3.22 -2.72 -25.89
N ASP A 60 -3.40 -3.67 -24.97
CA ASP A 60 -3.64 -3.33 -23.56
C ASP A 60 -2.74 -4.20 -22.67
N GLY A 61 -1.98 -3.54 -21.79
CA GLY A 61 -1.30 -4.18 -20.66
C GLY A 61 0.21 -4.44 -20.79
N ALA A 62 0.89 -3.89 -21.80
CA ALA A 62 2.34 -3.76 -21.67
C ALA A 62 2.60 -2.67 -20.62
N ILE A 63 2.99 -3.09 -19.41
CA ILE A 63 3.62 -2.23 -18.39
C ILE A 63 4.45 -1.19 -19.13
N ASP A 64 4.19 0.10 -18.92
CA ASP A 64 4.95 1.17 -19.55
C ASP A 64 6.43 0.99 -19.18
N LYS A 65 7.16 0.28 -20.05
CA LYS A 65 8.50 -0.22 -19.78
C LYS A 65 9.44 0.93 -19.48
N ALA A 66 9.21 2.09 -20.08
CA ALA A 66 9.99 3.29 -19.82
C ALA A 66 9.77 3.82 -18.40
N THR A 67 8.54 3.84 -17.90
CA THR A 67 8.22 4.23 -16.53
C THR A 67 8.72 3.19 -15.52
N HIS A 68 8.56 1.89 -15.83
CA HIS A 68 9.06 0.81 -14.99
C HIS A 68 10.60 0.78 -14.92
N GLU A 69 11.30 1.01 -16.03
CA GLU A 69 12.76 1.10 -16.07
C GLU A 69 13.29 2.36 -15.37
N LYS A 70 12.58 3.49 -15.49
CA LYS A 70 12.91 4.71 -14.74
C LYS A 70 12.72 4.50 -13.24
N TYR A 71 11.62 3.86 -12.84
CA TYR A 71 11.38 3.46 -11.46
C TYR A 71 12.44 2.48 -10.96
N GLU A 72 12.80 1.43 -11.72
CA GLU A 72 13.84 0.46 -11.33
C GLU A 72 15.24 1.11 -11.22
N LYS A 73 15.54 2.14 -12.02
CA LYS A 73 16.76 2.94 -11.87
C LYS A 73 16.75 3.82 -10.62
N VAL A 74 15.60 4.40 -10.25
CA VAL A 74 15.42 5.18 -9.00
C VAL A 74 15.43 4.26 -7.78
N LYS A 75 14.85 3.06 -7.90
CA LYS A 75 14.81 2.00 -6.89
C LYS A 75 16.18 1.44 -6.54
N ARG A 76 17.15 1.46 -7.46
CA ARG A 76 18.54 1.06 -7.21
C ARG A 76 19.40 2.15 -6.56
N GLY A 77 18.84 3.32 -6.25
CA GLY A 77 19.58 4.43 -5.63
C GLY A 77 19.62 4.36 -4.11
N ASP A 78 20.66 4.94 -3.52
CA ASP A 78 20.96 5.01 -2.08
C ASP A 78 19.93 5.80 -1.21
N LEU A 79 18.69 6.01 -1.68
CA LEU A 79 17.73 6.95 -1.09
C LEU A 79 16.34 6.34 -0.81
N HIS A 80 16.21 5.02 -0.92
CA HIS A 80 14.96 4.33 -0.66
C HIS A 80 14.82 3.92 0.82
N ILE A 81 13.69 4.30 1.44
CA ILE A 81 13.45 3.99 2.85
C ILE A 81 13.35 2.48 3.13
N THR A 82 12.78 1.70 2.21
CA THR A 82 12.61 0.25 2.43
C THR A 82 13.94 -0.48 2.49
N ASP A 83 14.97 0.01 1.82
CA ASP A 83 16.27 -0.68 1.79
C ASP A 83 16.99 -0.52 3.14
N LEU A 84 16.87 0.66 3.76
CA LEU A 84 17.34 0.89 5.13
C LEU A 84 16.54 0.07 6.16
N GLN A 85 15.24 -0.15 5.92
CA GLN A 85 14.41 -0.98 6.80
C GLN A 85 14.84 -2.45 6.79
N LYS A 86 15.30 -2.97 5.64
CA LYS A 86 15.79 -4.36 5.51
C LYS A 86 17.16 -4.60 6.15
N MET A 87 17.98 -3.56 6.30
CA MET A 87 19.32 -3.68 6.87
C MET A 87 19.30 -4.09 8.35
N ASN A 88 20.35 -4.82 8.75
CA ASN A 88 20.59 -5.15 10.15
C ASN A 88 21.09 -3.93 10.93
N VAL A 89 20.98 -3.97 12.26
CA VAL A 89 21.44 -2.86 13.12
C VAL A 89 22.94 -2.59 12.93
N THR A 90 23.74 -3.64 12.75
CA THR A 90 25.18 -3.52 12.47
C THR A 90 25.46 -2.81 11.15
N GLU A 91 24.75 -3.17 10.09
CA GLU A 91 24.85 -2.54 8.77
C GLU A 91 24.40 -1.07 8.85
N LEU A 92 23.32 -0.78 9.58
CA LEU A 92 22.86 0.58 9.81
C LEU A 92 23.88 1.43 10.59
N HIS A 93 24.63 0.83 11.52
CA HIS A 93 25.71 1.54 12.22
C HIS A 93 26.86 1.87 11.26
N GLU A 94 27.25 0.96 10.37
CA GLU A 94 28.28 1.21 9.35
C GLU A 94 27.85 2.34 8.41
N VAL A 95 26.59 2.29 7.96
CA VAL A 95 26.00 3.36 7.14
C VAL A 95 26.00 4.69 7.91
N ALA A 96 25.57 4.70 9.17
CA ALA A 96 25.55 5.90 10.00
C ALA A 96 26.95 6.55 10.16
N ILE A 97 27.99 5.74 10.31
CA ILE A 97 29.38 6.21 10.37
C ILE A 97 29.80 6.80 9.03
N SER A 98 29.51 6.11 7.92
CA SER A 98 29.87 6.58 6.57
C SER A 98 29.20 7.91 6.20
N GLU A 99 27.99 8.14 6.72
CA GLU A 99 27.17 9.33 6.45
C GLU A 99 27.43 10.48 7.47
N GLY A 100 28.29 10.26 8.47
CA GLY A 100 28.66 11.27 9.46
C GLY A 100 27.56 11.58 10.50
N VAL A 101 26.79 10.57 10.92
CA VAL A 101 25.86 10.67 12.06
C VAL A 101 26.69 10.60 13.35
N GLU A 102 26.66 11.65 14.18
CA GLU A 102 27.50 11.73 15.39
C GLU A 102 26.94 10.92 16.58
N GLU A 103 25.62 10.88 16.73
CA GLU A 103 24.92 10.22 17.85
C GLU A 103 24.18 8.95 17.39
N TYR A 104 24.88 7.97 16.80
CA TYR A 104 24.23 6.73 16.34
C TYR A 104 24.10 5.64 17.42
N VAL A 105 24.88 5.72 18.50
CA VAL A 105 24.98 4.67 19.52
C VAL A 105 23.80 4.73 20.50
N GLY A 106 23.10 3.60 20.68
CA GLY A 106 22.03 3.45 21.67
C GLY A 106 20.65 3.93 21.21
N LYS A 107 20.53 4.44 19.98
CA LYS A 107 19.26 4.81 19.37
C LYS A 107 18.46 3.57 18.94
N PRO A 108 17.12 3.59 19.06
CA PRO A 108 16.27 2.61 18.40
C PRO A 108 16.53 2.57 16.89
N LYS A 109 16.35 1.40 16.25
CA LYS A 109 16.55 1.22 14.80
C LYS A 109 15.84 2.30 13.97
N GLN A 110 14.63 2.68 14.37
CA GLN A 110 13.81 3.70 13.69
C GLN A 110 14.42 5.10 13.79
N GLU A 111 14.86 5.53 14.97
CA GLU A 111 15.53 6.82 15.15
C GLU A 111 16.86 6.87 14.39
N LEU A 112 17.59 5.76 14.34
CA LEU A 112 18.82 5.68 13.57
C LEU A 112 18.56 5.82 12.06
N ILE A 113 17.55 5.12 11.53
CA ILE A 113 17.13 5.27 10.13
C ILE A 113 16.74 6.73 9.85
N PHE A 114 16.01 7.36 10.77
CA PHE A 114 15.61 8.77 10.63
C PHE A 114 16.80 9.72 10.54
N GLU A 115 17.81 9.58 11.41
CA GLU A 115 19.01 10.43 11.38
C GLU A 115 19.86 10.21 10.12
N ILE A 116 20.02 8.96 9.68
CA ILE A 116 20.71 8.62 8.42
C ILE A 116 19.99 9.29 7.25
N LEU A 117 18.65 9.16 7.18
CA LEU A 117 17.84 9.75 6.14
C LEU A 117 17.92 11.28 6.15
N LYS A 118 17.87 11.90 7.33
CA LYS A 118 18.00 13.36 7.49
C LYS A 118 19.34 13.87 6.99
N ARG A 119 20.44 13.16 7.27
CA ARG A 119 21.77 13.47 6.72
C ARG A 119 21.81 13.32 5.20
N ARG A 120 21.29 12.21 4.65
CA ARG A 120 21.21 11.98 3.21
C ARG A 120 20.40 13.05 2.49
N ILE A 121 19.28 13.50 3.06
CA ILE A 121 18.47 14.58 2.50
C ILE A 121 19.27 15.88 2.43
N ASN A 122 19.98 16.23 3.50
CA ASN A 122 20.78 17.45 3.53
C ASN A 122 21.87 17.47 2.45
N GLN A 123 22.30 16.29 1.97
CA GLN A 123 23.31 16.13 0.92
C GLN A 123 22.73 15.96 -0.50
N SER A 124 21.61 15.26 -0.66
CA SER A 124 21.06 14.80 -1.96
C SER A 124 19.65 15.30 -2.29
N GLY A 125 18.93 15.85 -1.31
CA GLY A 125 17.71 16.65 -1.49
C GLY A 125 16.38 15.90 -1.63
N LEU A 126 16.34 14.59 -1.88
CA LEU A 126 15.07 13.88 -2.15
C LEU A 126 15.05 12.46 -1.57
N LEU A 127 13.96 12.09 -0.88
CA LEU A 127 13.69 10.71 -0.43
C LEU A 127 12.60 10.06 -1.26
N TYR A 128 12.68 8.73 -1.35
CA TYR A 128 11.71 7.91 -2.04
C TYR A 128 11.09 6.87 -1.12
N GLY A 129 9.77 6.69 -1.25
CA GLY A 129 9.00 5.71 -0.51
C GLY A 129 7.92 5.05 -1.35
N GLU A 130 7.59 3.83 -0.96
CA GLU A 130 6.53 3.02 -1.56
C GLU A 130 5.75 2.32 -0.45
N GLY A 131 4.44 2.15 -0.65
CA GLY A 131 3.63 1.27 0.16
C GLY A 131 2.22 1.11 -0.39
N VAL A 132 1.43 0.28 0.28
CA VAL A 132 0.02 0.03 -0.08
C VAL A 132 -0.86 1.00 0.68
N LEU A 133 -1.66 1.77 -0.04
CA LEU A 133 -2.52 2.80 0.54
C LEU A 133 -3.67 2.18 1.34
N GLU A 134 -3.83 2.65 2.57
CA GLU A 134 -5.02 2.51 3.40
C GLU A 134 -5.56 3.91 3.71
N ILE A 135 -6.79 4.17 3.29
CA ILE A 135 -7.55 5.40 3.55
C ILE A 135 -8.44 5.14 4.77
N LEU A 136 -8.35 6.05 5.75
CA LEU A 136 -9.13 6.04 6.97
C LEU A 136 -10.45 6.82 6.78
N ASP A 137 -11.36 6.70 7.75
CA ASP A 137 -12.69 7.32 7.70
C ASP A 137 -12.64 8.85 7.56
N ASP A 138 -11.60 9.48 8.10
CA ASP A 138 -11.35 10.93 8.01
C ASP A 138 -10.86 11.39 6.61
N GLY A 139 -10.67 10.45 5.67
CA GLY A 139 -10.36 10.71 4.27
C GLY A 139 -8.88 10.98 3.96
N PHE A 140 -8.00 10.97 4.96
CA PHE A 140 -6.55 10.84 4.77
C PHE A 140 -6.13 9.37 4.82
N GLY A 141 -4.90 9.07 4.41
CA GLY A 141 -4.43 7.69 4.38
C GLY A 141 -2.96 7.53 4.74
N PHE A 142 -2.56 6.27 4.88
CA PHE A 142 -1.17 5.86 5.11
C PHE A 142 -0.76 4.82 4.07
N LEU A 143 0.49 4.92 3.60
CA LEU A 143 1.12 3.85 2.83
C LEU A 143 1.70 2.84 3.81
N ARG A 144 1.08 1.67 3.88
CA ARG A 144 1.49 0.56 4.72
C ARG A 144 2.56 -0.27 4.01
N SER A 145 3.55 -0.71 4.77
CA SER A 145 4.61 -1.57 4.24
C SER A 145 4.21 -3.05 4.25
N PRO A 146 4.41 -3.79 3.14
CA PRO A 146 4.25 -5.25 3.10
C PRO A 146 5.13 -5.99 4.11
N GLU A 147 6.30 -5.43 4.45
CA GLU A 147 7.27 -6.05 5.38
C GLU A 147 6.73 -6.15 6.81
N TYR A 148 5.81 -5.26 7.16
CA TYR A 148 5.14 -5.22 8.46
C TYR A 148 3.73 -5.82 8.37
N ASN A 149 3.46 -6.67 7.38
CA ASN A 149 2.15 -7.29 7.13
C ASN A 149 1.00 -6.29 7.01
N TYR A 150 1.28 -5.10 6.47
CA TYR A 150 0.33 -3.99 6.36
C TYR A 150 -0.22 -3.46 7.69
N LEU A 151 0.44 -3.76 8.81
CA LEU A 151 0.06 -3.23 10.12
C LEU A 151 0.52 -1.78 10.28
N PRO A 152 -0.18 -0.99 11.12
CA PRO A 152 0.24 0.37 11.42
C PRO A 152 1.65 0.44 12.01
N CYS A 153 2.50 1.24 11.37
CA CYS A 153 3.90 1.43 11.75
C CYS A 153 4.19 2.94 11.93
N PRO A 154 5.08 3.33 12.86
CA PRO A 154 5.55 4.72 12.95
C PRO A 154 6.20 5.24 11.65
N ASP A 155 6.73 4.33 10.84
CA ASP A 155 7.43 4.64 9.59
C ASP A 155 6.48 4.75 8.38
N ASP A 156 5.16 4.66 8.61
CA ASP A 156 4.16 4.78 7.54
C ASP A 156 4.16 6.19 6.93
N ILE A 157 3.88 6.24 5.63
CA ILE A 157 3.88 7.49 4.87
C ILE A 157 2.46 8.05 4.82
N TYR A 158 2.28 9.22 5.41
CA TYR A 158 1.04 9.98 5.34
C TYR A 158 0.73 10.45 3.91
N VAL A 159 -0.53 10.29 3.52
CA VAL A 159 -1.10 10.75 2.26
C VAL A 159 -2.27 11.67 2.54
N SER A 160 -2.21 12.88 1.99
CA SER A 160 -3.24 13.89 2.22
C SER A 160 -4.54 13.58 1.46
N PRO A 161 -5.71 14.02 1.97
CA PRO A 161 -6.99 13.87 1.27
C PRO A 161 -6.99 14.49 -0.13
N SER A 162 -6.28 15.61 -0.31
CA SER A 162 -6.13 16.27 -1.61
C SER A 162 -5.41 15.40 -2.63
N GLN A 163 -4.37 14.67 -2.24
CA GLN A 163 -3.65 13.74 -3.12
C GLN A 163 -4.53 12.55 -3.48
N ILE A 164 -5.26 12.00 -2.50
CA ILE A 164 -6.21 10.90 -2.70
C ILE A 164 -7.26 11.28 -3.74
N ARG A 165 -7.89 12.44 -3.58
CA ARG A 165 -8.92 12.93 -4.52
C ARG A 165 -8.34 13.24 -5.90
N ARG A 166 -7.19 13.91 -5.96
CA ARG A 166 -6.57 14.34 -7.23
C ARG A 166 -6.21 13.17 -8.14
N PHE A 167 -5.69 12.08 -7.59
CA PHE A 167 -5.25 10.92 -8.36
C PHE A 167 -6.27 9.76 -8.33
N GLY A 168 -7.45 9.96 -7.75
CA GLY A 168 -8.48 8.93 -7.64
C GLY A 168 -7.99 7.69 -6.89
N LEU A 169 -7.15 7.88 -5.86
CA LEU A 169 -6.57 6.78 -5.10
C LEU A 169 -7.64 6.03 -4.29
N ARG A 170 -7.46 4.71 -4.16
CA ARG A 170 -8.34 3.82 -3.40
C ARG A 170 -7.51 2.88 -2.53
N ASN A 171 -8.17 2.28 -1.54
CA ASN A 171 -7.55 1.27 -0.67
C ASN A 171 -6.97 0.13 -1.51
N GLY A 172 -5.75 -0.27 -1.19
CA GLY A 172 -5.03 -1.33 -1.91
C GLY A 172 -4.18 -0.85 -3.09
N HIS A 173 -4.24 0.43 -3.48
CA HIS A 173 -3.31 0.96 -4.49
C HIS A 173 -1.88 0.99 -3.93
N ILE A 174 -0.93 0.45 -4.69
CA ILE A 174 0.50 0.63 -4.41
C ILE A 174 0.87 2.02 -4.90
N VAL A 175 1.36 2.87 -4.01
CA VAL A 175 1.76 4.24 -4.35
C VAL A 175 3.25 4.37 -4.09
N ALA A 176 3.98 4.84 -5.09
CA ALA A 176 5.39 5.16 -4.99
C ALA A 176 5.63 6.63 -5.34
N GLY A 177 6.54 7.27 -4.62
CA GLY A 177 6.83 8.67 -4.87
C GLY A 177 7.83 9.29 -3.92
N GLN A 178 8.00 10.60 -4.10
CA GLN A 178 8.89 11.39 -3.27
C GLN A 178 8.26 11.64 -1.92
N ILE A 179 9.00 11.37 -0.85
CA ILE A 179 8.57 11.59 0.53
C ILE A 179 9.43 12.68 1.18
N ARG A 180 8.89 13.29 2.22
CA ARG A 180 9.63 14.21 3.09
C ARG A 180 9.56 13.74 4.54
N PRO A 181 10.57 14.04 5.36
CA PRO A 181 10.51 13.76 6.78
C PRO A 181 9.43 14.61 7.46
N PRO A 182 8.91 14.16 8.62
CA PRO A 182 8.05 14.96 9.48
C PRO A 182 8.69 16.30 9.85
N LYS A 183 7.87 17.36 9.87
CA LYS A 183 8.22 18.65 10.50
C LYS A 183 8.09 18.53 12.02
N GLU A 184 8.51 19.57 12.75
CA GLU A 184 8.46 19.60 14.23
C GLU A 184 7.08 19.28 14.83
N SER A 185 5.99 19.56 14.11
CA SER A 185 4.61 19.28 14.52
C SER A 185 4.04 17.95 14.01
N GLU A 186 4.78 17.20 13.20
CA GLU A 186 4.32 15.99 12.51
C GLU A 186 5.06 14.76 13.03
N ARG A 187 4.40 13.60 12.99
CA ARG A 187 4.99 12.33 13.48
C ARG A 187 5.39 11.36 12.38
N TYR A 188 4.86 11.52 11.18
CA TYR A 188 4.99 10.58 10.08
C TYR A 188 5.71 11.21 8.89
N PHE A 189 6.34 10.38 8.06
CA PHE A 189 6.75 10.80 6.73
C PHE A 189 5.52 11.24 5.93
N ALA A 190 5.67 12.23 5.06
CA ALA A 190 4.56 12.69 4.22
C ALA A 190 4.92 12.55 2.74
N LEU A 191 3.96 12.09 1.94
CA LEU A 191 4.11 12.01 0.49
C LEU A 191 4.11 13.42 -0.08
N LEU A 192 5.18 13.80 -0.79
CA LEU A 192 5.29 15.10 -1.46
C LEU A 192 4.71 15.02 -2.87
N ARG A 193 5.14 14.02 -3.64
CA ARG A 193 4.76 13.84 -5.04
C ARG A 193 4.58 12.36 -5.35
N VAL A 194 3.44 12.01 -5.93
CA VAL A 194 3.19 10.67 -6.50
C VAL A 194 3.96 10.57 -7.80
N GLU A 195 4.79 9.52 -7.94
CA GLU A 195 5.49 9.22 -9.19
C GLU A 195 4.88 8.03 -9.92
N ALA A 196 4.38 7.03 -9.21
CA ALA A 196 3.73 5.87 -9.79
C ALA A 196 2.60 5.34 -8.90
N ILE A 197 1.60 4.74 -9.54
CA ILE A 197 0.50 4.03 -8.89
C ILE A 197 0.40 2.65 -9.53
N ASN A 198 0.46 1.58 -8.74
CA ASN A 198 0.51 0.19 -9.20
C ASN A 198 1.57 -0.05 -10.28
N TYR A 199 2.74 0.59 -10.12
CA TYR A 199 3.88 0.53 -11.06
C TYR A 199 3.64 1.19 -12.42
N GLU A 200 2.60 2.01 -12.56
CA GLU A 200 2.25 2.73 -13.77
C GLU A 200 2.19 4.24 -13.53
N ASN A 201 2.11 5.01 -14.62
CA ASN A 201 1.95 6.46 -14.55
C ASN A 201 0.64 6.81 -13.79
N PRO A 202 0.67 7.76 -12.84
CA PRO A 202 -0.50 8.13 -12.05
C PRO A 202 -1.74 8.52 -12.85
N GLU A 203 -1.56 9.05 -14.07
CA GLU A 203 -2.68 9.43 -14.95
C GLU A 203 -3.46 8.22 -15.47
N ALA A 204 -2.80 7.08 -15.65
CA ALA A 204 -3.40 5.85 -16.20
C ALA A 204 -4.49 5.26 -15.30
N VAL A 205 -4.43 5.51 -13.97
CA VAL A 205 -5.40 4.99 -13.01
C VAL A 205 -6.81 5.46 -13.31
N THR A 206 -6.96 6.71 -13.77
CA THR A 206 -8.29 7.29 -14.08
C THR A 206 -8.96 6.67 -15.30
N GLN A 207 -8.19 6.02 -16.18
CA GLN A 207 -8.71 5.35 -17.37
C GLN A 207 -9.12 3.90 -17.11
N LYS A 208 -8.74 3.34 -15.95
CA LYS A 208 -9.05 1.95 -15.61
C LYS A 208 -10.48 1.81 -15.09
N THR A 209 -11.14 0.74 -15.50
CA THR A 209 -12.43 0.33 -14.94
C THR A 209 -12.24 -0.18 -13.51
N ASN A 210 -13.17 0.15 -12.62
CA ASN A 210 -13.12 -0.37 -11.25
C ASN A 210 -13.33 -1.88 -11.26
N PHE A 211 -12.75 -2.58 -10.28
CA PHE A 211 -12.89 -4.03 -10.17
C PHE A 211 -14.37 -4.47 -10.04
N GLU A 212 -15.19 -3.68 -9.35
CA GLU A 212 -16.64 -3.96 -9.15
C GLU A 212 -17.45 -3.84 -10.44
N ASP A 213 -16.99 -3.05 -11.40
CA ASP A 213 -17.65 -2.81 -12.69
C ASP A 213 -17.23 -3.85 -13.75
N LEU A 214 -16.25 -4.71 -13.45
CA LEU A 214 -15.81 -5.75 -14.37
C LEU A 214 -16.87 -6.84 -14.54
N THR A 215 -17.03 -7.33 -15.76
CA THR A 215 -17.95 -8.43 -16.05
C THR A 215 -17.36 -9.75 -15.51
N PRO A 216 -18.02 -10.42 -14.55
CA PRO A 216 -17.54 -11.70 -14.06
C PRO A 216 -17.69 -12.77 -15.13
N LEU A 217 -16.60 -13.49 -15.40
CA LEU A 217 -16.58 -14.61 -16.33
C LEU A 217 -16.12 -15.88 -15.61
N HIS A 218 -16.54 -17.03 -16.12
CA HIS A 218 -15.97 -18.30 -15.70
C HIS A 218 -14.49 -18.40 -16.14
N PRO A 219 -13.64 -19.09 -15.36
CA PRO A 219 -12.25 -19.31 -15.75
C PRO A 219 -12.15 -19.94 -17.15
N ASN A 220 -11.51 -19.22 -18.06
CA ASN A 220 -11.27 -19.67 -19.44
C ASN A 220 -9.79 -20.04 -19.69
N ARG A 221 -8.92 -19.70 -18.75
CA ARG A 221 -7.49 -20.01 -18.79
C ARG A 221 -7.15 -20.94 -17.63
N ARG A 222 -6.61 -22.12 -17.94
CA ARG A 222 -6.22 -23.14 -16.97
C ARG A 222 -4.87 -22.84 -16.32
N ILE A 223 -4.76 -23.14 -15.03
CA ILE A 223 -3.52 -23.15 -14.26
C ILE A 223 -3.08 -24.62 -14.14
N PHE A 224 -2.03 -24.99 -14.88
CA PHE A 224 -1.40 -26.30 -14.74
C PHE A 224 -0.52 -26.35 -13.49
N LEU A 225 -0.69 -27.38 -12.67
CA LEU A 225 0.02 -27.58 -11.41
C LEU A 225 1.05 -28.72 -11.49
N GLU A 226 0.95 -29.63 -12.46
CA GLU A 226 1.96 -30.65 -12.72
C GLU A 226 3.35 -30.00 -12.91
N THR A 227 4.33 -30.51 -12.18
CA THR A 227 5.73 -30.04 -12.22
C THR A 227 6.66 -31.23 -12.43
N ALA A 228 7.32 -31.73 -11.38
CA ALA A 228 8.20 -32.89 -11.43
C ALA A 228 7.42 -34.21 -11.44
N LYS A 229 8.03 -35.27 -11.98
CA LYS A 229 7.42 -36.60 -12.10
C LYS A 229 7.06 -37.21 -10.74
N GLU A 230 7.84 -36.88 -9.72
CA GLU A 230 7.70 -37.29 -8.34
C GLU A 230 6.54 -36.58 -7.62
N GLU A 231 6.10 -35.42 -8.13
CA GLU A 231 5.04 -34.63 -7.50
C GLU A 231 3.65 -35.12 -7.93
N ILE A 232 3.21 -36.20 -7.29
CA ILE A 232 1.94 -36.86 -7.60
C ILE A 232 0.74 -36.00 -7.16
N ASN A 233 0.84 -35.20 -6.10
CA ASN A 233 -0.33 -34.51 -5.55
C ASN A 233 -0.89 -33.50 -6.54
N MET A 234 -0.03 -32.71 -7.19
CA MET A 234 -0.47 -31.70 -8.16
C MET A 234 -1.06 -32.32 -9.42
N ARG A 235 -0.52 -33.48 -9.84
CA ARG A 235 -1.07 -34.25 -10.97
C ARG A 235 -2.47 -34.76 -10.69
N ILE A 236 -2.71 -35.23 -9.46
CA ILE A 236 -4.06 -35.64 -9.03
C ILE A 236 -5.01 -34.43 -9.05
N VAL A 237 -4.59 -33.28 -8.51
CA VAL A 237 -5.42 -32.06 -8.54
C VAL A 237 -5.74 -31.66 -9.98
N ASP A 238 -4.76 -31.68 -10.89
CA ASP A 238 -4.97 -31.37 -12.30
C ASP A 238 -5.98 -32.30 -13.00
N LEU A 239 -6.05 -33.57 -12.60
CA LEU A 239 -6.98 -34.54 -13.18
C LEU A 239 -8.38 -34.45 -12.57
N VAL A 240 -8.48 -34.28 -11.26
CA VAL A 240 -9.76 -34.39 -10.52
C VAL A 240 -10.44 -33.04 -10.39
N THR A 241 -9.68 -31.97 -10.12
CA THR A 241 -10.18 -30.62 -9.84
C THR A 241 -9.31 -29.57 -10.52
N PRO A 242 -9.37 -29.43 -11.86
CA PRO A 242 -8.54 -28.45 -12.58
C PRO A 242 -8.83 -27.02 -12.08
N ILE A 243 -7.76 -26.24 -11.90
CA ILE A 243 -7.83 -24.86 -11.43
C ILE A 243 -7.62 -23.91 -12.61
N GLY A 244 -8.33 -22.79 -12.64
CA GLY A 244 -8.17 -21.75 -13.65
C GLY A 244 -7.99 -20.35 -13.05
N PHE A 245 -7.59 -19.39 -13.89
CA PHE A 245 -7.52 -17.98 -13.48
C PHE A 245 -8.93 -17.44 -13.19
N GLY A 246 -9.13 -16.89 -12.00
CA GLY A 246 -10.44 -16.51 -11.49
C GLY A 246 -11.20 -17.64 -10.76
N GLN A 247 -10.57 -18.80 -10.55
CA GLN A 247 -11.19 -19.90 -9.81
C GLN A 247 -11.40 -19.52 -8.34
N ARG A 248 -12.60 -19.82 -7.84
CA ARG A 248 -12.91 -19.81 -6.39
C ARG A 248 -12.93 -21.26 -5.92
N MET A 249 -12.07 -21.61 -4.97
CA MET A 249 -11.89 -22.99 -4.50
C MET A 249 -11.93 -23.03 -2.98
N LEU A 250 -12.47 -24.12 -2.45
CA LEU A 250 -12.42 -24.47 -1.03
C LEU A 250 -11.72 -25.82 -0.86
N ILE A 251 -10.66 -25.86 -0.06
CA ILE A 251 -10.02 -27.12 0.36
C ILE A 251 -10.63 -27.54 1.69
N VAL A 252 -11.51 -28.54 1.64
CA VAL A 252 -12.13 -29.14 2.84
C VAL A 252 -11.20 -30.23 3.36
N ALA A 253 -10.70 -30.05 4.58
CA ALA A 253 -9.69 -30.92 5.18
C ALA A 253 -9.85 -30.97 6.70
N PRO A 254 -10.01 -32.16 7.32
CA PRO A 254 -9.95 -32.31 8.77
C PRO A 254 -8.58 -31.90 9.36
N PRO A 255 -8.47 -31.68 10.68
CA PRO A 255 -7.19 -31.40 11.31
C PRO A 255 -6.13 -32.47 10.99
N ARG A 256 -4.88 -32.04 10.79
CA ARG A 256 -3.70 -32.91 10.55
C ARG A 256 -3.74 -33.77 9.26
N THR A 257 -4.51 -33.37 8.25
CA THR A 257 -4.62 -34.09 6.97
C THR A 257 -3.71 -33.52 5.86
N GLY A 258 -2.75 -32.66 6.21
CA GLY A 258 -1.79 -32.13 5.23
C GLY A 258 -2.27 -30.94 4.41
N LYS A 259 -3.34 -30.24 4.84
CA LYS A 259 -3.84 -29.00 4.20
C LYS A 259 -2.71 -28.00 3.91
N THR A 260 -1.84 -27.75 4.88
CA THR A 260 -0.72 -26.81 4.74
C THR A 260 0.28 -27.26 3.68
N VAL A 261 0.62 -28.56 3.66
CA VAL A 261 1.54 -29.13 2.67
C VAL A 261 0.94 -29.04 1.27
N LEU A 262 -0.36 -29.31 1.13
CA LEU A 262 -1.05 -29.17 -0.15
C LEU A 262 -1.03 -27.72 -0.65
N LEU A 263 -1.31 -26.75 0.23
CA LEU A 263 -1.29 -25.33 -0.12
C LEU A 263 0.11 -24.85 -0.55
N GLN A 264 1.16 -25.28 0.16
CA GLN A 264 2.56 -25.01 -0.21
C GLN A 264 2.90 -25.57 -1.59
N LYS A 265 2.48 -26.81 -1.87
CA LYS A 265 2.70 -27.45 -3.18
C LYS A 265 1.98 -26.71 -4.31
N ILE A 266 0.74 -26.27 -4.09
CA ILE A 266 0.00 -25.44 -5.06
C ILE A 266 0.77 -24.13 -5.32
N ALA A 267 1.20 -23.43 -4.27
CA ALA A 267 1.95 -22.18 -4.42
C ALA A 267 3.26 -22.37 -5.20
N ASN A 268 4.01 -23.43 -4.91
CA ASN A 268 5.25 -23.77 -5.62
C ASN A 268 4.99 -24.11 -7.08
N ALA A 269 3.94 -24.89 -7.36
CA ALA A 269 3.55 -25.25 -8.72
C ALA A 269 3.13 -24.04 -9.55
N VAL A 270 2.32 -23.14 -8.98
CA VAL A 270 1.91 -21.89 -9.64
C VAL A 270 3.13 -21.00 -9.92
N THR A 271 4.02 -20.82 -8.96
CA THR A 271 5.23 -20.01 -9.13
C THR A 271 6.17 -20.58 -10.19
N THR A 272 6.21 -21.91 -10.33
CA THR A 272 7.06 -22.58 -11.33
C THR A 272 6.47 -22.50 -12.73
N ASN A 273 5.16 -22.74 -12.87
CA ASN A 273 4.51 -22.90 -14.17
C ASN A 273 3.94 -21.58 -14.74
N HIS A 274 3.63 -20.61 -13.89
CA HIS A 274 3.00 -19.33 -14.26
C HIS A 274 3.75 -18.17 -13.61
N THR A 275 4.96 -17.89 -14.12
CA THR A 275 5.88 -16.88 -13.56
C THR A 275 5.35 -15.45 -13.64
N GLU A 276 4.36 -15.20 -14.50
CA GLU A 276 3.67 -13.92 -14.61
C GLU A 276 2.64 -13.70 -13.49
N SER A 277 2.25 -14.76 -12.78
CA SER A 277 1.24 -14.69 -11.73
C SER A 277 1.81 -14.11 -10.44
N LYS A 278 1.01 -13.30 -9.74
CA LYS A 278 1.32 -12.84 -8.39
C LYS A 278 0.74 -13.83 -7.37
N VAL A 279 1.62 -14.49 -6.62
CA VAL A 279 1.22 -15.43 -5.56
C VAL A 279 1.25 -14.71 -4.21
N ILE A 280 0.12 -14.66 -3.52
CA ILE A 280 -0.03 -14.06 -2.20
C ILE A 280 -0.51 -15.15 -1.24
N ILE A 281 0.23 -15.35 -0.15
CA ILE A 281 -0.15 -16.28 0.93
C ILE A 281 -0.57 -15.47 2.13
N LEU A 282 -1.87 -15.48 2.43
CA LEU A 282 -2.44 -14.83 3.61
C LEU A 282 -2.63 -15.88 4.72
N LEU A 283 -1.90 -15.70 5.82
CA LEU A 283 -2.05 -16.51 7.02
C LEU A 283 -2.97 -15.77 8.00
N ILE A 284 -4.06 -16.41 8.40
CA ILE A 284 -5.07 -15.90 9.33
C ILE A 284 -4.89 -16.59 10.69
#